data_AF-A0A3D4FB01-F1
#
_entry.id   AF-A0A3D4FB01-F1
#
_cell.length_a   1.000
_cell.length_b   1.000
_cell.length_c   1.000
_cell.angle_alpha   90.00
_cell.angle_beta   90.00
_cell.angle_gamma   90.00
#
_symmetry.space_group_name_H-M   'P 1'
#
loop_
_entity.id
_entity.type
_entity.pdbx_description
1 polymer ?
#
loop_
_entity_poly.entity_id
_entity_poly.type
_entity_poly.pdbx_seq_one_letter_code
_entity_poly.pdbx_strand_id
1 'polypeptide(L)'
;MMIKAIGDKAWLGLLIGGLMALSNLQAQEAEPPAEEEKAPEVSIFPDKNLEDVVRQSVYGKRNTDKPITAEDVVDVSTIKGRGKEI
;
A
#
# COMPACT_ATOMS: atom_id res chain seq x y z
N MET A 1 59.94 21.09 15.69
CA MET A 1 58.53 21.07 16.13
C MET A 1 57.79 22.15 15.36
N MET A 2 56.89 21.79 14.45
CA MET A 2 55.79 22.65 13.97
C MET A 2 54.88 21.76 13.12
N ILE A 3 53.71 21.45 13.66
CA ILE A 3 52.74 20.47 13.15
C ILE A 3 51.62 21.26 12.44
N LYS A 4 51.44 20.95 11.15
CA LYS A 4 50.16 20.78 10.43
C LYS A 4 49.25 22.00 10.16
N ALA A 5 49.13 22.37 8.88
CA ALA A 5 48.04 23.20 8.35
C ALA A 5 47.61 22.78 6.92
N ILE A 6 47.58 21.48 6.62
CA ILE A 6 47.16 20.94 5.30
C ILE A 6 45.99 19.93 5.45
N GLY A 7 45.38 19.84 6.65
CA GLY A 7 44.39 18.79 6.96
C GLY A 7 42.91 19.18 6.86
N ASP A 8 42.54 20.44 7.07
CA ASP A 8 41.12 20.77 7.35
C ASP A 8 40.26 20.98 6.09
N LYS A 9 40.82 21.51 5.00
CA LYS A 9 40.02 21.85 3.82
C LYS A 9 39.58 20.63 3.01
N ALA A 10 40.42 19.59 2.97
CA ALA A 10 40.09 18.32 2.31
C ALA A 10 39.07 17.50 3.12
N TRP A 11 39.15 17.56 4.46
CA TRP A 11 38.20 16.87 5.34
C TRP A 11 36.84 17.56 5.36
N LEU A 12 36.79 18.90 5.35
CA LEU A 12 35.55 19.66 5.25
C LEU A 12 34.83 19.44 3.90
N GLY A 13 35.58 19.32 2.79
CA GLY A 13 35.03 18.98 1.48
C GLY A 13 34.44 17.56 1.41
N LEU A 14 35.05 16.61 2.11
CA LEU A 14 34.54 15.24 2.22
C LEU A 14 33.30 15.16 3.14
N LEU A 15 33.24 15.99 4.18
CA LEU A 15 32.07 16.11 5.08
C LEU A 15 30.86 16.77 4.40
N ILE A 16 31.08 17.82 3.61
CA ILE A 16 30.01 18.52 2.87
C ILE A 16 29.57 17.70 1.64
N GLY A 17 30.51 17.09 0.92
CA GLY A 17 30.20 16.18 -0.20
C GLY A 17 29.48 14.90 0.26
N GLY A 18 29.83 14.37 1.43
CA GLY A 18 29.14 13.24 2.05
C GLY A 18 27.71 13.57 2.49
N LEU A 19 27.45 14.79 2.97
CA LEU A 19 26.11 15.21 3.38
C LEU A 19 25.14 15.36 2.19
N MET A 20 25.64 15.77 1.01
CA MET A 20 24.86 15.82 -0.24
C MET A 20 24.56 14.43 -0.84
N ALA A 21 25.46 13.46 -0.67
CA ALA A 21 25.25 12.09 -1.15
C ALA A 21 24.25 11.32 -0.26
N LEU A 22 24.20 11.62 1.03
CA LEU A 22 23.26 10.98 1.97
C LEU A 22 21.79 11.38 1.71
N SER A 23 21.54 12.60 1.22
CA SER A 23 20.19 13.06 0.87
C SER A 23 19.60 12.36 -0.36
N ASN A 24 20.42 11.89 -1.31
CA ASN A 24 19.96 11.19 -2.52
C ASN A 24 19.92 9.67 -2.38
N LEU A 25 20.48 9.11 -1.30
CA LEU A 25 20.46 7.65 -1.06
C LEU A 25 19.16 7.18 -0.38
N GLN A 26 18.40 8.09 0.22
CA GLN A 26 17.09 7.79 0.84
C GLN A 26 15.93 7.71 -0.17
N ALA A 27 16.21 7.89 -1.47
CA ALA A 27 15.20 7.90 -2.54
C ALA A 27 15.29 6.69 -3.49
N GLN A 28 16.12 5.69 -3.19
CA GLN A 28 16.23 4.44 -3.95
C GLN A 28 16.01 3.22 -3.05
N GLU A 29 14.81 3.12 -2.46
CA GLU A 29 14.19 1.84 -2.04
C GLU A 29 12.73 2.11 -1.62
N ALA A 30 12.00 2.73 -2.55
CA ALA A 30 10.55 2.67 -2.55
C ALA A 30 10.18 2.32 -3.98
N GLU A 31 10.36 1.04 -4.34
CA GLU A 31 9.70 0.52 -5.52
C GLU A 31 8.21 0.84 -5.36
N PRO A 32 7.60 1.63 -6.24
CA PRO A 32 6.16 1.82 -6.20
C PRO A 32 5.57 0.41 -6.33
N PRO A 33 4.70 -0.01 -5.39
CA PRO A 33 4.11 -1.33 -5.44
C PRO A 33 3.52 -1.50 -6.83
N ALA A 34 3.91 -2.60 -7.48
CA ALA A 34 3.43 -2.96 -8.81
C ALA A 34 1.92 -2.76 -8.83
N GLU A 35 1.48 -1.86 -9.68
CA GLU A 35 0.07 -1.59 -9.94
C GLU A 35 -0.45 -2.87 -10.61
N GLU A 36 -0.93 -3.80 -9.78
CA GLU A 36 -1.64 -4.99 -10.24
C GLU A 36 -2.79 -4.50 -11.11
N GLU A 37 -2.72 -4.83 -12.39
CA GLU A 37 -3.71 -4.52 -13.40
C GLU A 37 -5.07 -5.02 -12.89
N LYS A 38 -5.86 -4.08 -12.36
CA LYS A 38 -7.14 -4.39 -11.72
C LYS A 38 -8.03 -4.99 -12.80
N ALA A 39 -8.16 -6.31 -12.75
CA ALA A 39 -9.08 -7.07 -13.58
C ALA A 39 -10.46 -6.40 -13.54
N PRO A 40 -11.27 -6.50 -14.61
CA PRO A 40 -12.62 -5.92 -14.65
C PRO A 40 -13.35 -6.28 -13.37
N GLU A 41 -14.00 -5.28 -12.73
CA GLU A 41 -14.67 -5.46 -11.45
C GLU A 41 -15.85 -6.43 -11.63
N VAL A 42 -15.56 -7.72 -11.49
CA VAL A 42 -16.53 -8.81 -11.46
C VAL A 42 -16.65 -9.22 -10.00
N SER A 43 -17.90 -9.45 -9.57
CA SER A 43 -18.15 -9.93 -8.22
C SER A 43 -17.40 -11.25 -8.00
N ILE A 44 -16.67 -11.36 -6.89
CA ILE A 44 -15.97 -12.60 -6.52
C ILE A 44 -16.94 -13.72 -6.13
N PHE A 45 -18.20 -13.38 -5.88
CA PHE A 45 -19.23 -14.30 -5.44
C PHE A 45 -20.00 -14.85 -6.64
N PRO A 46 -19.91 -16.18 -6.91
CA PRO A 46 -20.71 -16.80 -7.96
C PRO A 46 -22.20 -16.85 -7.57
N ASP A 47 -22.49 -16.92 -6.28
CA ASP A 47 -23.85 -16.89 -5.74
C ASP A 47 -24.27 -15.44 -5.43
N LYS A 48 -25.41 -15.04 -5.99
CA LYS A 48 -25.99 -13.69 -5.82
C LYS A 48 -26.62 -13.48 -4.45
N ASN A 49 -27.22 -14.50 -3.86
CA ASN A 49 -27.74 -14.42 -2.50
C ASN A 49 -26.58 -14.27 -1.50
N LEU A 50 -25.46 -14.94 -1.73
CA LEU A 50 -24.25 -14.77 -0.92
C LEU A 50 -23.68 -13.36 -1.06
N GLU A 51 -23.59 -12.85 -2.29
CA GLU A 51 -23.17 -11.47 -2.56
C GLU A 51 -24.04 -10.46 -1.80
N ASP A 52 -25.36 -10.64 -1.80
CA ASP A 52 -26.30 -9.76 -1.10
C ASP A 52 -26.14 -9.79 0.41
N VAL A 53 -25.81 -10.95 0.98
CA VAL A 53 -25.53 -11.07 2.41
C VAL A 53 -24.21 -10.39 2.74
N VAL A 54 -23.17 -10.63 1.94
CA VAL A 54 -21.83 -10.01 2.14
C VAL A 54 -21.90 -8.50 2.00
N ARG A 55 -22.71 -8.02 1.07
CA ARG A 55 -23.00 -6.60 0.85
C ARG A 55 -23.50 -5.91 2.12
N GLN A 56 -24.17 -6.61 3.04
CA GLN A 56 -24.58 -6.01 4.33
C GLN A 56 -23.39 -5.73 5.27
N SER A 57 -22.32 -6.52 5.17
CA SER A 57 -21.09 -6.36 5.97
C SER A 57 -20.09 -5.38 5.33
N VAL A 58 -20.12 -5.19 4.02
CA VAL A 58 -19.23 -4.27 3.29
C VAL A 58 -19.81 -2.85 3.28
N TYR A 59 -19.46 -2.04 4.29
CA TYR A 59 -20.03 -0.70 4.47
C TYR A 59 -19.87 0.24 3.26
N GLY A 60 -18.77 0.13 2.51
CA GLY A 60 -18.51 0.98 1.35
C GLY A 60 -19.39 0.71 0.13
N LYS A 61 -19.94 -0.51 0.01
CA LYS A 61 -20.70 -0.96 -1.18
C LYS A 61 -22.12 -1.44 -0.86
N ARG A 62 -22.53 -1.40 0.41
CA ARG A 62 -23.85 -1.89 0.87
C ARG A 62 -25.06 -1.20 0.23
N ASN A 63 -24.91 0.05 -0.18
CA ASN A 63 -25.98 0.88 -0.75
C ASN A 63 -25.74 1.20 -2.24
N THR A 64 -24.99 0.36 -2.94
CA THR A 64 -24.62 0.60 -4.33
C THR A 64 -24.69 -0.70 -5.11
N ASP A 65 -24.96 -0.62 -6.41
CA ASP A 65 -24.97 -1.77 -7.34
C ASP A 65 -23.56 -2.19 -7.79
N LYS A 66 -22.51 -1.68 -7.12
CA LYS A 66 -21.13 -2.04 -7.42
C LYS A 66 -20.86 -3.50 -7.01
N PRO A 67 -20.14 -4.28 -7.83
CA PRO A 67 -19.75 -5.64 -7.47
C PRO A 67 -18.78 -5.64 -6.28
N ILE A 68 -18.88 -6.68 -5.44
CA ILE A 68 -17.96 -6.89 -4.32
C ILE A 68 -16.69 -7.58 -4.83
N THR A 69 -15.54 -6.94 -4.60
CA THR A 69 -14.21 -7.44 -5.00
C THR A 69 -13.49 -8.07 -3.81
N ALA A 70 -12.36 -8.75 -4.06
CA ALA A 70 -11.55 -9.37 -3.01
C ALA A 70 -11.08 -8.36 -1.95
N GLU A 71 -10.76 -7.14 -2.38
CA GLU A 71 -10.34 -6.03 -1.52
C GLU A 71 -11.38 -5.65 -0.46
N ASP A 72 -12.68 -5.74 -0.80
CA ASP A 72 -13.75 -5.31 0.09
C ASP A 72 -14.00 -6.25 1.27
N VAL A 73 -13.56 -7.50 1.15
CA VAL A 73 -13.84 -8.57 2.11
C VAL A 73 -12.65 -8.90 3.01
N VAL A 74 -11.48 -8.28 2.76
CA VAL A 74 -10.25 -8.50 3.55
C VAL A 74 -10.48 -8.20 5.03
N ASP A 75 -11.20 -7.12 5.33
CA ASP A 75 -11.47 -6.69 6.71
C ASP A 75 -12.73 -7.34 7.32
N VAL A 76 -13.45 -8.17 6.55
CA VAL A 76 -14.71 -8.75 6.99
C VAL A 76 -14.46 -10.08 7.69
N SER A 77 -14.44 -10.06 9.03
CA SER A 77 -14.20 -11.28 9.82
C SER A 77 -15.44 -12.17 10.00
N THR A 78 -16.65 -11.66 9.79
CA THR A 78 -17.88 -12.43 10.02
C THR A 78 -19.02 -11.96 9.13
N ILE A 79 -19.77 -12.92 8.58
CA ILE A 79 -20.95 -12.72 7.74
C ILE A 79 -22.16 -13.33 8.45
N LYS A 80 -23.32 -12.64 8.44
CA LYS A 80 -24.56 -13.13 9.09
C LYS A 80 -25.69 -13.27 8.07
N GLY A 81 -25.79 -14.44 7.43
CA GLY A 81 -26.85 -14.77 6.47
C GLY A 81 -28.12 -15.34 7.10
N ARG A 82 -28.79 -14.59 7.99
CA ARG A 82 -30.00 -15.11 8.67
C ARG A 82 -31.16 -15.26 7.68
N GLY A 83 -31.70 -16.48 7.56
CA GLY A 83 -32.91 -16.77 6.77
C GLY A 83 -32.69 -16.66 5.26
N LYS A 84 -31.45 -16.76 4.79
CA LYS A 84 -31.08 -16.81 3.38
C LYS A 84 -30.66 -18.24 3.03
N GLU A 85 -31.13 -18.72 1.89
CA GLU A 85 -30.61 -19.95 1.27
C GLU A 85 -29.42 -19.53 0.39
N ILE A 86 -28.22 -19.93 0.81
CA ILE A 86 -26.90 -19.60 0.24
C ILE A 86 -26.03 -20.85 0.21
#